data_AF-A0A1W1DPA2-F1
#
_entry.id   AF-A0A1W1DPA2-F1
#
_cell.length_a   1.000
_cell.length_b   1.000
_cell.length_c   1.000
_cell.angle_alpha   90.00
_cell.angle_beta   90.00
_cell.angle_gamma   90.00
#
_symmetry.space_group_name_H-M   'P 1'
#
loop_
_entity.id
_entity.type
_entity.pdbx_description
1 polymer ?
#
loop_
_entity_poly.entity_id
_entity_poly.type
_entity_poly.pdbx_seq_one_letter_code
_entity_poly.pdbx_strand_id
1 'polypeptide(L)'
;MRVHPTLIPKTRLLANVDGVMNAVLVKGNAVGPTLYYGAGAGDEATASAVIADLVDIIKGTVSDDILGWQSFEAMPHQAVDEIESIFYLRLLATDKPGVLADITTIFAKHNISVEAVIQKQIDAQNNAHIAIITNQVKTGEINAAVDEIQKNDFIQETVKIIHVETLD
;
A
#
# COMPACT_ATOMS: atom_id res chain seq x y z
N MET A 1 -7.30 7.06 6.91
CA MET A 1 -6.70 7.59 5.67
C MET A 1 -5.23 7.21 5.68
N ARG A 2 -4.65 6.75 4.57
CA ARG A 2 -3.24 6.33 4.52
C ARG A 2 -2.58 6.67 3.19
N VAL A 3 -1.28 6.93 3.21
CA VAL A 3 -0.42 7.12 2.03
C VAL A 3 0.90 6.40 2.29
N HIS A 4 1.29 5.50 1.40
CA HIS A 4 2.54 4.74 1.49
C HIS A 4 2.87 4.10 0.13
N PRO A 5 4.13 3.68 -0.09
CA PRO A 5 4.47 2.80 -1.20
C PRO A 5 3.69 1.49 -1.11
N THR A 6 3.20 1.02 -2.26
CA THR A 6 2.34 -0.17 -2.35
C THR A 6 2.65 -0.93 -3.64
N LEU A 7 2.82 -2.24 -3.53
CA LEU A 7 2.86 -3.13 -4.67
C LEU A 7 1.43 -3.37 -5.17
N ILE A 8 1.24 -3.19 -6.47
CA ILE A 8 -0.01 -3.48 -7.15
C ILE A 8 0.26 -4.42 -8.33
N PRO A 9 -0.65 -5.36 -8.65
CA PRO A 9 -0.47 -6.24 -9.79
C PRO A 9 -0.27 -5.45 -11.08
N LYS A 10 0.72 -5.84 -11.89
CA LYS A 10 1.02 -5.18 -13.19
C LYS A 10 -0.16 -5.17 -14.16
N THR A 11 -1.12 -6.08 -13.98
CA THR A 11 -2.35 -6.16 -14.78
C THR A 11 -3.34 -5.03 -14.47
N ARG A 12 -3.16 -4.27 -13.38
CA ARG A 12 -4.02 -3.13 -13.04
C ARG A 12 -3.65 -1.89 -13.84
N LEU A 13 -4.67 -1.13 -14.28
CA LEU A 13 -4.47 0.13 -14.99
C LEU A 13 -3.60 1.11 -14.19
N LEU A 14 -3.81 1.19 -12.87
CA LEU A 14 -3.05 2.07 -11.98
C LEU A 14 -1.55 1.72 -11.94
N ALA A 15 -1.18 0.47 -12.23
CA ALA A 15 0.22 0.02 -12.24
C ALA A 15 1.00 0.50 -13.47
N ASN A 16 0.32 1.05 -14.47
CA ASN A 16 0.90 1.51 -15.74
C ASN A 16 0.79 3.05 -15.87
N VAL A 17 0.57 3.74 -14.75
CA VAL A 17 0.58 5.21 -14.67
C VAL A 17 2.01 5.64 -14.36
N ASP A 18 2.75 5.96 -15.42
CA ASP A 18 4.16 6.31 -15.35
C ASP A 18 4.43 7.79 -15.62
N GLY A 19 5.63 8.24 -15.25
CA GLY A 19 6.10 9.61 -15.53
C GLY A 19 5.46 10.65 -14.61
N VAL A 20 5.01 11.76 -15.20
CA VAL A 20 4.39 12.90 -14.49
C VAL A 20 2.85 12.81 -14.44
N MET A 21 2.31 11.67 -14.84
CA MET A 21 0.87 11.44 -14.92
C MET A 21 0.33 11.00 -13.56
N ASN A 22 -0.87 11.47 -13.23
CA ASN A 22 -1.61 11.04 -12.05
C ASN A 22 -2.84 10.24 -12.48
N ALA A 23 -3.30 9.39 -11.57
CA ALA A 23 -4.57 8.70 -11.72
C ALA A 23 -5.29 8.55 -10.40
N VAL A 24 -6.62 8.61 -10.44
CA VAL A 24 -7.51 8.40 -9.30
C VAL A 24 -8.49 7.31 -9.65
N LEU A 25 -8.45 6.20 -8.92
CA LEU A 25 -9.41 5.10 -9.03
C LEU A 25 -10.49 5.27 -7.96
N VAL A 26 -11.76 5.35 -8.38
CA VAL A 26 -12.92 5.50 -7.49
C VAL A 26 -13.85 4.31 -7.66
N LYS A 27 -14.15 3.59 -6.56
CA LYS A 27 -15.07 2.45 -6.55
C LYS A 27 -16.43 2.89 -6.01
N GLY A 28 -17.41 3.03 -6.91
CA GLY A 28 -18.80 3.26 -6.54
C GLY A 28 -19.57 1.96 -6.37
N ASN A 29 -20.57 1.95 -5.50
CA ASN A 29 -21.44 0.79 -5.28
C ASN A 29 -22.27 0.40 -6.51
N ALA A 30 -22.72 1.38 -7.31
CA ALA A 30 -23.53 1.15 -8.52
C ALA A 30 -22.71 1.23 -9.81
N VAL A 31 -21.88 2.26 -9.96
CA VAL A 31 -21.06 2.48 -11.17
C VAL A 31 -19.83 1.56 -11.25
N GLY A 32 -19.46 0.93 -10.13
CA GLY A 32 -18.25 0.11 -10.05
C GLY A 32 -16.97 0.95 -10.08
N PRO A 33 -15.84 0.37 -10.54
CA PRO A 33 -14.56 1.09 -10.61
C PRO A 33 -14.53 2.08 -11.79
N THR A 34 -14.17 3.33 -11.50
CA THR A 34 -13.92 4.40 -12.48
C THR A 34 -12.52 4.95 -12.30
N LEU A 35 -11.81 5.20 -13.40
CA LEU A 35 -10.44 5.69 -13.40
C LEU A 35 -10.37 7.04 -14.10
N TYR A 36 -9.83 8.04 -13.41
CA TYR A 36 -9.55 9.36 -13.94
C TYR A 36 -8.03 9.48 -14.11
N TYR A 37 -7.56 9.74 -15.33
CA TYR A 37 -6.14 9.76 -15.68
C TYR A 37 -5.79 11.04 -16.43
N GLY A 38 -4.67 11.67 -16.06
CA GLY A 38 -4.25 12.93 -16.68
C GLY A 38 -2.99 13.51 -16.03
N ALA A 39 -2.53 14.64 -16.54
CA ALA A 39 -1.45 15.39 -15.89
C ALA A 39 -1.96 15.94 -14.55
N GLY A 40 -1.31 15.54 -13.45
CA GLY A 40 -1.69 16.02 -12.11
C GLY A 40 -0.90 17.23 -11.61
N ALA A 41 0.06 17.70 -12.40
CA ALA A 41 0.87 18.87 -12.13
C ALA A 41 1.28 19.53 -13.46
N GLY A 42 1.67 20.80 -13.39
CA GLY A 42 2.12 21.59 -14.54
C GLY A 42 1.21 22.81 -14.79
N ASP A 43 1.83 23.90 -15.24
CA ASP A 43 1.21 25.23 -15.31
C ASP A 43 -0.14 25.23 -16.05
N GLU A 44 -0.19 24.63 -17.25
CA GLU A 44 -1.41 24.58 -18.06
C GLU A 44 -2.48 23.64 -17.46
N ALA A 45 -2.07 22.49 -16.92
CA ALA A 45 -3.00 21.53 -16.31
C ALA A 45 -3.66 22.12 -15.06
N THR A 46 -2.87 22.80 -14.22
CA THR A 46 -3.38 23.51 -13.04
C THR A 46 -4.23 24.71 -13.43
N ALA A 47 -3.81 25.51 -14.42
CA ALA A 47 -4.60 26.64 -14.91
C ALA A 47 -5.96 26.19 -15.46
N SER A 48 -6.02 25.06 -16.17
CA SER A 48 -7.28 24.49 -16.68
C SER A 48 -8.28 24.21 -15.57
N ALA A 49 -7.85 23.65 -14.43
CA ALA A 49 -8.72 23.40 -13.28
C ALA A 49 -9.22 24.71 -12.66
N VAL A 50 -8.34 25.70 -12.50
CA VAL A 50 -8.70 27.03 -11.98
C VAL A 50 -9.73 27.74 -12.87
N ILE A 51 -9.56 27.70 -14.19
CA ILE A 51 -10.52 28.31 -15.13
C ILE A 51 -11.88 27.58 -15.09
N ALA A 52 -11.90 26.25 -14.95
CA ALA A 52 -13.13 25.49 -14.82
C ALA A 52 -13.94 25.95 -13.58
N ASP A 53 -13.28 26.03 -12.41
CA ASP A 53 -13.91 26.51 -11.18
C ASP A 53 -14.45 27.95 -11.33
N LEU A 54 -13.69 28.85 -11.97
CA LEU A 54 -14.15 30.22 -12.23
C LEU A 54 -15.42 30.25 -13.10
N VAL A 55 -15.48 29.42 -14.14
CA VAL A 55 -16.67 29.33 -15.01
C VAL A 55 -17.88 28.81 -14.24
N ASP A 56 -17.68 27.80 -13.38
CA ASP A 56 -18.77 27.24 -12.57
C ASP A 56 -19.30 28.26 -11.56
N ILE A 57 -18.42 29.02 -10.90
CA ILE A 57 -18.79 30.13 -10.01
C ILE A 57 -19.61 31.19 -10.75
N ILE A 58 -19.17 31.60 -11.95
CA ILE A 58 -19.87 32.64 -12.75
C ILE A 58 -21.25 32.16 -13.20
N LYS A 59 -21.40 30.88 -13.56
CA LYS A 59 -22.68 30.31 -14.01
C LYS A 59 -23.66 30.07 -12.87
N GLY A 60 -23.20 30.12 -11.62
CA GLY A 60 -24.02 29.73 -10.46
C GLY A 60 -24.37 28.24 -10.48
N THR A 61 -23.54 27.39 -11.11
CA THR A 61 -23.70 25.93 -11.12
C THR A 61 -23.03 25.26 -9.93
N VAL A 62 -22.29 26.02 -9.13
CA VAL A 62 -21.77 25.59 -7.82
C VAL A 62 -22.95 25.44 -6.86
N SER A 63 -22.93 24.44 -5.98
CA SER A 63 -23.92 24.40 -4.89
C SER A 63 -23.81 25.66 -4.02
N ASP A 64 -24.84 25.95 -3.22
CA ASP A 64 -24.79 27.05 -2.23
C ASP A 64 -23.61 26.87 -1.23
N ASP A 65 -23.03 25.67 -1.17
CA ASP A 65 -21.75 25.42 -0.53
C ASP A 65 -20.61 25.79 -1.49
N ILE A 66 -19.93 26.92 -1.23
CA ILE A 66 -18.88 27.55 -2.05
C ILE A 66 -17.73 26.61 -2.48
N LEU A 67 -17.57 25.45 -1.83
CA LEU A 67 -16.55 24.43 -2.14
C LEU A 67 -17.13 23.11 -2.67
N GLY A 68 -18.43 23.07 -3.01
CA GLY A 68 -19.13 21.83 -3.37
C GLY A 68 -19.21 20.81 -2.23
N TRP A 69 -18.94 21.24 -1.00
CA TRP A 69 -18.87 20.38 0.19
C TRP A 69 -20.03 20.67 1.14
N GLN A 70 -20.99 19.76 1.18
CA GLN A 70 -21.97 19.72 2.25
C GLN A 70 -21.34 19.08 3.48
N SER A 71 -21.46 19.69 4.66
CA SER A 71 -20.91 19.12 5.91
C SER A 71 -21.48 17.71 6.15
N PHE A 72 -20.68 16.69 5.87
CA PHE A 72 -21.00 15.32 6.29
C PHE A 72 -20.67 15.13 7.78
N GLU A 73 -21.39 14.23 8.44
CA GLU A 73 -20.97 13.77 9.77
C GLU A 73 -19.54 13.21 9.68
N ALA A 74 -18.69 13.61 10.62
CA ALA A 74 -17.33 13.13 10.68
C ALA A 74 -17.35 11.60 10.91
N MET A 75 -16.91 10.84 9.91
CA MET A 75 -16.71 9.41 10.09
C MET A 75 -15.53 9.17 11.05
N PRO A 76 -15.63 8.17 11.93
CA PRO A 76 -14.55 7.87 12.87
C PRO A 76 -13.27 7.48 12.10
N HIS A 77 -12.15 8.02 12.55
CA HIS A 77 -10.84 7.66 12.02
C HIS A 77 -10.42 6.27 12.54
N GLN A 78 -10.12 5.35 11.62
CA GLN A 78 -9.53 4.05 11.97
C GLN A 78 -8.04 4.21 12.28
N ALA A 79 -7.58 3.70 13.42
CA ALA A 79 -6.17 3.67 13.78
C ALA A 79 -5.35 2.90 12.72
N VAL A 80 -4.11 3.33 12.48
CA VAL A 80 -3.24 2.74 11.43
C VAL A 80 -3.03 1.23 11.67
N ASP A 81 -2.86 0.82 12.93
CA ASP A 81 -2.61 -0.57 13.30
C ASP A 81 -3.79 -1.49 13.00
N GLU A 82 -5.01 -0.94 12.95
CA GLU A 82 -6.24 -1.69 12.65
C GLU A 82 -6.47 -1.85 11.14
N ILE A 83 -5.67 -1.22 10.30
CA ILE A 83 -5.83 -1.31 8.85
C ILE A 83 -5.30 -2.66 8.36
N GLU A 84 -6.15 -3.41 7.66
CA GLU A 84 -5.80 -4.68 7.04
C GLU A 84 -5.20 -4.47 5.64
N SER A 85 -4.18 -5.25 5.32
CA SER A 85 -3.50 -5.25 4.01
C SER A 85 -2.76 -6.56 3.81
N ILE A 86 -2.32 -6.82 2.58
CA ILE A 86 -1.33 -7.86 2.30
C ILE A 86 0.05 -7.23 2.41
N PHE A 87 1.05 -7.97 2.87
CA PHE A 87 2.40 -7.45 3.04
C PHE A 87 3.41 -8.26 2.26
N TYR A 88 4.27 -7.53 1.55
CA TYR A 88 5.53 -8.05 1.04
C TYR A 88 6.63 -7.75 2.05
N LEU A 89 7.33 -8.78 2.48
CA LEU A 89 8.47 -8.69 3.37
C LEU A 89 9.72 -9.15 2.63
N ARG A 90 10.79 -8.36 2.73
CA ARG A 90 12.14 -8.75 2.31
C ARG A 90 13.03 -8.87 3.54
N LEU A 91 13.59 -10.06 3.72
CA LEU A 91 14.50 -10.40 4.80
C LEU A 91 15.87 -10.79 4.21
N LEU A 92 16.92 -10.41 4.92
CA LEU A 92 18.26 -10.96 4.74
C LEU A 92 18.57 -11.78 5.98
N ALA A 93 18.66 -13.10 5.84
CA ALA A 93 18.88 -14.00 6.96
C ALA A 93 20.07 -14.91 6.71
N THR A 94 20.82 -15.31 7.73
CA THR A 94 21.90 -16.30 7.57
C THR A 94 21.33 -17.60 7.01
N ASP A 95 22.01 -18.18 6.02
CA ASP A 95 21.60 -19.45 5.44
C ASP A 95 21.97 -20.62 6.35
N LYS A 96 21.04 -20.97 7.24
CA LYS A 96 21.14 -22.09 8.18
C LYS A 96 19.81 -22.86 8.24
N PRO A 97 19.85 -24.20 8.39
CA PRO A 97 18.64 -24.98 8.64
C PRO A 97 17.88 -24.45 9.86
N GLY A 98 16.54 -24.39 9.76
CA GLY A 98 15.67 -23.92 10.84
C GLY A 98 15.24 -22.46 10.74
N VAL A 99 16.02 -21.59 10.07
CA VAL A 99 15.71 -20.14 10.00
C VAL A 99 14.32 -19.86 9.41
N LEU A 100 13.96 -20.53 8.30
CA LEU A 100 12.61 -20.38 7.74
C LEU A 100 11.52 -20.91 8.68
N ALA A 101 11.80 -22.01 9.39
CA ALA A 101 10.85 -22.57 10.35
C ALA A 101 10.61 -21.61 11.52
N ASP A 102 11.67 -20.98 12.05
CA ASP A 102 11.59 -19.97 13.11
C ASP A 102 10.77 -18.76 12.66
N ILE A 103 11.05 -18.22 11.47
CA ILE A 103 10.29 -17.11 10.89
C ILE A 103 8.80 -17.49 10.77
N THR A 104 8.47 -18.66 10.21
CA THR A 104 7.08 -19.10 10.08
C THR A 104 6.40 -19.38 11.42
N THR A 105 7.16 -19.80 12.42
CA THR A 105 6.65 -20.01 13.79
C THR A 105 6.28 -18.68 14.43
N ILE A 106 7.10 -17.64 14.23
CA ILE A 106 6.78 -16.28 14.68
C ILE A 106 5.50 -15.79 13.98
N PHE A 107 5.38 -15.95 12.66
CA PHE A 107 4.14 -15.58 11.97
C PHE A 107 2.91 -16.34 12.50
N ALA A 108 3.01 -17.64 12.74
CA ALA A 108 1.92 -18.42 13.31
C ALA A 108 1.51 -17.92 14.71
N LYS A 109 2.48 -17.52 15.55
CA LYS A 109 2.22 -16.94 16.88
C LYS A 109 1.44 -15.62 16.81
N HIS A 110 1.68 -14.80 15.79
CA HIS A 110 0.94 -13.57 15.51
C HIS A 110 -0.28 -13.80 14.60
N ASN A 111 -0.70 -15.06 14.40
CA ASN A 111 -1.84 -15.45 13.57
C ASN A 111 -1.76 -14.94 12.11
N ILE A 112 -0.55 -14.88 11.55
CA ILE A 112 -0.28 -14.41 10.20
C ILE A 112 -0.13 -15.60 9.25
N SER A 113 -1.00 -15.65 8.25
CA SER A 113 -0.90 -16.64 7.18
C SER A 113 0.05 -16.14 6.08
N VAL A 114 0.87 -17.06 5.55
CA VAL A 114 1.80 -16.78 4.46
C VAL A 114 1.24 -17.31 3.15
N GLU A 115 1.14 -16.44 2.15
CA GLU A 115 0.70 -16.79 0.80
C GLU A 115 1.85 -17.39 -0.02
N ALA A 116 3.02 -16.76 0.03
CA ALA A 116 4.18 -17.19 -0.74
C ALA A 116 5.50 -16.93 0.00
N VAL A 117 6.45 -17.85 -0.17
CA VAL A 117 7.84 -17.70 0.27
C VAL A 117 8.75 -17.98 -0.91
N ILE A 118 9.70 -17.07 -1.16
CA ILE A 118 10.70 -17.20 -2.21
C ILE A 118 12.07 -16.95 -1.59
N GLN A 119 12.91 -17.98 -1.56
CA GLN A 119 14.34 -17.85 -1.27
C GLN A 119 15.07 -17.80 -2.62
N LYS A 120 15.74 -16.68 -2.91
CA LYS A 120 16.39 -16.49 -4.23
C LYS A 120 17.83 -16.99 -4.26
N GLN A 121 18.71 -16.27 -3.58
CA GLN A 121 20.16 -16.43 -3.70
C GLN A 121 20.80 -16.39 -2.33
N ILE A 122 21.91 -17.12 -2.21
CA ILE A 122 22.82 -17.03 -1.08
C ILE A 122 23.94 -16.05 -1.50
N ASP A 123 24.17 -15.02 -0.70
CA ASP A 123 25.24 -14.06 -0.96
C ASP A 123 26.64 -14.61 -0.59
N ALA A 124 27.68 -13.83 -0.86
CA ALA A 124 29.05 -14.22 -0.53
C ALA A 124 29.32 -14.33 0.98
N GLN A 125 28.42 -13.80 1.82
CA GLN A 125 28.47 -13.81 3.28
C GLN A 125 27.62 -14.95 3.87
N ASN A 126 27.12 -15.87 3.03
CA ASN A 126 26.27 -16.98 3.43
C ASN A 126 24.91 -16.53 4.02
N ASN A 127 24.30 -15.50 3.42
CA ASN A 127 22.95 -15.06 3.74
C ASN A 127 21.98 -15.36 2.61
N ALA A 128 20.81 -15.88 2.97
CA ALA A 128 19.68 -16.07 2.10
C ALA A 128 18.84 -14.79 1.99
N HIS A 129 18.56 -14.38 0.74
CA HIS A 129 17.53 -13.39 0.46
C HIS A 129 16.15 -14.04 0.40
N ILE A 130 15.31 -13.71 1.39
CA ILE A 130 13.97 -14.28 1.53
C ILE A 130 12.94 -13.19 1.25
N ALA A 131 12.01 -13.49 0.36
CA ALA A 131 10.82 -12.70 0.10
C ALA A 131 9.58 -13.47 0.58
N ILE A 132 8.73 -12.80 1.34
CA ILE A 132 7.50 -13.38 1.89
C ILE A 132 6.33 -12.49 1.50
N ILE A 133 5.23 -13.09 1.05
CA ILE A 133 3.94 -12.42 0.85
C ILE A 133 2.95 -13.04 1.83
N THR A 134 2.25 -12.21 2.60
CA THR A 134 1.25 -12.66 3.58
C THR A 134 -0.15 -12.76 2.94
N ASN A 135 -1.12 -13.31 3.66
CA ASN A 135 -2.53 -12.99 3.41
C ASN A 135 -2.87 -11.61 4.01
N GLN A 136 -4.15 -11.22 3.97
CA GLN A 136 -4.63 -10.04 4.70
C GLN A 136 -4.34 -10.18 6.19
N VAL A 137 -3.70 -9.16 6.75
CA VAL A 137 -3.36 -9.07 8.17
C VAL A 137 -3.43 -7.60 8.59
N LYS A 138 -3.70 -7.35 9.87
CA LYS A 138 -3.66 -6.01 10.45
C LYS A 138 -2.24 -5.47 10.49
N THR A 139 -2.10 -4.16 10.26
CA THR A 139 -0.80 -3.49 10.27
C THR A 139 -0.09 -3.63 11.62
N GLY A 140 -0.83 -3.60 12.74
CA GLY A 140 -0.25 -3.81 14.07
C GLY A 140 0.35 -5.20 14.27
N GLU A 141 -0.34 -6.24 13.81
CA GLU A 141 0.09 -7.65 13.96
C GLU A 141 1.34 -7.93 13.13
N ILE A 142 1.39 -7.45 11.88
CA ILE A 142 2.59 -7.63 11.04
C ILE A 142 3.79 -6.87 11.61
N ASN A 143 3.58 -5.66 12.14
CA ASN A 143 4.65 -4.89 12.77
C ASN A 143 5.18 -5.61 14.01
N ALA A 144 4.30 -6.14 14.87
CA ALA A 144 4.69 -6.92 16.04
C ALA A 144 5.48 -8.19 15.67
N ALA A 145 5.06 -8.89 14.62
CA ALA A 145 5.78 -10.05 14.11
C ALA A 145 7.16 -9.69 13.55
N VAL A 146 7.27 -8.59 12.80
CA VAL A 146 8.56 -8.11 12.28
C VAL A 146 9.48 -7.67 13.42
N ASP A 147 8.97 -6.98 14.42
CA ASP A 147 9.74 -6.59 15.61
C ASP A 147 10.29 -7.81 16.37
N GLU A 148 9.55 -8.92 16.40
CA GLU A 148 10.02 -10.19 16.98
C GLU A 148 11.06 -10.87 16.08
N ILE A 149 10.84 -10.92 14.77
CA ILE A 149 11.79 -11.47 13.80
C ILE A 149 13.13 -10.72 13.87
N GLN A 150 13.10 -9.39 13.90
CA GLN A 150 14.27 -8.51 13.87
C GLN A 150 15.21 -8.71 15.07
N LYS A 151 14.72 -9.28 16.18
CA LYS A 151 15.51 -9.56 17.39
C LYS A 151 16.36 -10.83 17.28
N ASN A 152 16.17 -11.64 16.24
CA ASN A 152 16.92 -12.89 16.08
C ASN A 152 18.27 -12.64 15.40
N ASP A 153 19.33 -13.27 15.92
CA ASP A 153 20.71 -13.13 15.44
C ASP A 153 20.91 -13.59 13.99
N PHE A 154 19.99 -14.40 13.46
CA PHE A 154 20.04 -14.82 12.07
C PHE A 154 19.61 -13.72 11.09
N ILE A 155 18.93 -12.65 11.52
CA ILE A 155 18.56 -11.52 10.66
C ILE A 155 19.74 -10.54 10.55
N GLN A 156 20.22 -10.33 9.33
CA GLN A 156 21.42 -9.55 9.06
C GLN A 156 21.16 -8.09 8.71
N GLU A 157 19.93 -7.74 8.35
CA GLU A 157 19.52 -6.38 7.99
C GLU A 157 18.11 -6.07 8.50
N THR A 158 17.74 -4.78 8.53
CA THR A 158 16.36 -4.36 8.80
C THR A 158 15.40 -4.95 7.77
N VAL A 159 14.41 -5.71 8.24
CA VAL A 159 13.33 -6.26 7.42
C VAL A 159 12.62 -5.11 6.71
N LYS A 160 12.47 -5.23 5.39
CA LYS A 160 11.73 -4.26 4.59
C LYS A 160 10.30 -4.74 4.42
N ILE A 161 9.35 -3.86 4.65
CA ILE A 161 7.92 -4.13 4.52
C ILE A 161 7.35 -3.17 3.46
N ILE A 162 6.55 -3.71 2.54
CA ILE A 162 5.77 -2.93 1.58
C ILE A 162 4.35 -3.48 1.57
N HIS A 163 3.35 -2.60 1.58
CA HIS A 163 1.96 -3.00 1.41
C HIS A 163 1.73 -3.58 0.02
N VAL A 164 0.80 -4.51 -0.11
CA VAL A 164 0.34 -5.06 -1.37
C VAL A 164 -1.17 -4.87 -1.43
N GLU A 165 -1.64 -4.28 -2.52
CA GLU A 165 -3.07 -4.05 -2.74
C GLU A 165 -3.49 -4.67 -4.07
N THR A 166 -4.51 -5.52 -4.05
CA THR A 166 -5.00 -6.18 -5.27
C THR A 166 -5.80 -5.24 -6.14
N LEU A 167 -6.46 -4.23 -5.54
CA LEU A 167 -7.34 -3.26 -6.19
C LEU A 167 -8.47 -3.91 -7.02
N ASP A 168 -9.15 -4.90 -6.42
CA ASP A 168 -10.37 -5.53 -6.94
C ASP A 168 -11.61 -4.64 -6.83
#